data_AF-A0A969GRH5-F1
#
_entry.id   AF-A0A969GRH5-F1
#
_cell.length_a   1.000
_cell.length_b   1.000
_cell.length_c   1.000
_cell.angle_alpha   90.00
_cell.angle_beta   90.00
_cell.angle_gamma   90.00
#
_symmetry.space_group_name_H-M   'P 1'
#
loop_
_entity.id
_entity.type
_entity.pdbx_description
1 polymer ?
#
loop_
_entity_poly.entity_id
_entity_poly.type
_entity_poly.pdbx_seq_one_letter_code
_entity_poly.pdbx_strand_id
1 'polypeptide(L)'
;MGTEPETFAHFLAAVAAQDDEEAESLVPALDREAASRLLRLAHAADPNIRWWSVRALADCGDGDAVAVISERLRDDDPAIRATAALRAWTSIY
;
A
#
# COMPACT_ATOMS: atom_id res chain seq x y z
N MET A 1 -12.40 -11.81 -16.83
CA MET A 1 -11.35 -10.80 -17.07
C MET A 1 -11.89 -9.51 -16.46
N GLY A 2 -11.92 -9.46 -15.12
CA GLY A 2 -12.40 -8.30 -14.38
C GLY A 2 -11.43 -7.15 -14.62
N THR A 3 -11.96 -5.95 -14.81
CA THR A 3 -11.15 -4.82 -15.26
C THR A 3 -10.31 -4.31 -14.09
N GLU A 4 -9.03 -4.01 -14.32
CA GLU A 4 -8.05 -3.59 -13.30
C GLU A 4 -8.52 -2.47 -12.33
N PRO A 5 -9.40 -1.52 -12.73
CA PRO A 5 -10.01 -0.56 -11.79
C PRO A 5 -10.88 -1.18 -10.69
N GLU A 6 -11.51 -2.33 -10.94
CA GLU A 6 -12.39 -3.02 -9.99
C GLU A 6 -11.60 -3.62 -8.82
N THR A 7 -10.41 -4.16 -9.09
CA THR A 7 -9.54 -4.76 -8.06
C THR A 7 -9.12 -3.71 -7.04
N PHE A 8 -8.68 -2.54 -7.50
CA PHE A 8 -8.28 -1.46 -6.59
C PHE A 8 -9.47 -0.93 -5.79
N ALA A 9 -10.65 -0.80 -6.41
CA ALA A 9 -11.86 -0.40 -5.71
C ALA A 9 -12.27 -1.43 -4.65
N HIS A 10 -12.14 -2.72 -4.96
CA HIS A 10 -12.41 -3.80 -4.02
C HIS A 10 -11.43 -3.80 -2.85
N PHE A 11 -10.14 -3.59 -3.12
CA PHE A 11 -9.12 -3.42 -2.09
C PHE A 11 -9.46 -2.26 -1.15
N LEU A 12 -9.85 -1.10 -1.67
CA LEU A 12 -10.26 0.02 -0.83
C LEU A 12 -11.53 -0.26 -0.02
N ALA A 13 -12.48 -1.01 -0.59
CA ALA A 13 -13.67 -1.43 0.14
C ALA A 13 -13.32 -2.38 1.29
N ALA A 14 -12.42 -3.34 1.09
CA ALA A 14 -11.93 -4.24 2.13
C ALA A 14 -11.22 -3.46 3.25
N VAL A 15 -10.33 -2.52 2.90
CA VAL A 15 -9.66 -1.64 3.87
C VAL A 15 -10.66 -0.80 4.67
N ALA A 16 -11.69 -0.25 4.02
CA ALA A 16 -12.74 0.52 4.67
C ALA A 16 -13.64 -0.34 5.57
N ALA A 17 -13.83 -1.62 5.22
CA ALA A 17 -14.56 -2.60 6.01
C ALA A 17 -13.71 -3.21 7.15
N GLN A 18 -12.42 -2.85 7.25
CA GLN A 18 -11.44 -3.47 8.15
C GLN A 18 -11.31 -4.99 7.95
N ASP A 19 -11.51 -5.45 6.71
CA ASP A 19 -11.30 -6.83 6.31
C ASP A 19 -9.85 -7.00 5.84
N ASP A 20 -8.95 -7.18 6.82
CA ASP A 20 -7.51 -7.26 6.57
C ASP A 20 -7.13 -8.49 5.74
N GLU A 21 -7.89 -9.58 5.84
CA GLU A 21 -7.65 -10.82 5.08
C GLU A 21 -7.94 -10.61 3.60
N GLU A 22 -9.10 -10.03 3.27
CA GLU A 22 -9.46 -9.69 1.89
C GLU A 22 -8.52 -8.63 1.32
N ALA A 23 -8.20 -7.59 2.09
CA ALA A 23 -7.26 -6.55 1.66
C ALA A 23 -5.88 -7.13 1.32
N GLU A 24 -5.32 -8.02 2.15
CA GLU A 24 -4.04 -8.67 1.89
C GLU A 24 -4.09 -9.58 0.66
N SER A 25 -5.19 -10.33 0.47
CA SER A 25 -5.37 -11.23 -0.68
C SER A 25 -5.34 -10.49 -2.02
N LEU A 26 -5.81 -9.24 -2.04
CA LEU A 26 -5.88 -8.42 -3.24
C LEU A 26 -4.55 -7.72 -3.58
N VAL A 27 -3.62 -7.59 -2.63
CA VAL A 27 -2.34 -6.87 -2.84
C VAL A 27 -1.56 -7.37 -4.07
N PRO A 28 -1.36 -8.68 -4.29
CA PRO A 28 -0.61 -9.17 -5.45
C PRO A 28 -1.29 -8.90 -6.80
N ALA A 29 -2.58 -8.57 -6.79
CA ALA A 29 -3.36 -8.25 -7.98
C ALA A 29 -3.38 -6.74 -8.31
N LEU A 30 -2.67 -5.91 -7.54
CA LEU A 30 -2.57 -4.47 -7.77
C LEU A 30 -1.51 -4.17 -8.82
N ASP A 31 -1.92 -3.46 -9.86
CA ASP A 31 -1.13 -3.15 -11.05
C ASP A 31 -0.42 -1.78 -10.94
N ARG A 32 0.19 -1.33 -12.05
CA ARG A 32 0.86 -0.02 -12.12
C ARG A 32 -0.11 1.15 -11.94
N GLU A 33 -1.36 1.03 -12.40
CA GLU A 33 -2.36 2.06 -12.21
C GLU A 33 -2.75 2.17 -10.73
N ALA A 34 -2.92 1.04 -10.06
CA ALA A 34 -3.08 0.98 -8.61
C ALA A 34 -1.88 1.59 -7.87
N ALA A 35 -0.64 1.29 -8.27
CA ALA A 35 0.55 1.90 -7.67
C ALA A 35 0.49 3.44 -7.67
N SER A 36 0.10 4.04 -8.79
CA SER A 36 -0.06 5.51 -8.90
C SER A 36 -1.11 6.08 -7.93
N ARG A 37 -2.16 5.30 -7.64
CA ARG A 37 -3.19 5.69 -6.65
C ARG A 37 -2.69 5.49 -5.22
N LEU A 38 -2.02 4.37 -4.95
CA LEU A 38 -1.44 4.04 -3.64
C LEU A 38 -0.39 5.08 -3.23
N LEU A 39 0.42 5.59 -4.17
CA LEU A 39 1.36 6.70 -3.91
C LEU A 39 0.66 7.91 -3.30
N ARG A 40 -0.55 8.25 -3.77
CA ARG A 40 -1.34 9.35 -3.18
C ARG A 40 -1.90 8.98 -1.81
N LEU A 41 -2.38 7.76 -1.66
CA LEU A 41 -2.98 7.28 -0.41
C LEU A 41 -1.96 7.04 0.72
N ALA A 42 -0.68 6.90 0.39
CA ALA A 42 0.41 6.93 1.37
C ALA A 42 0.55 8.26 2.12
N HIS A 43 -0.21 9.30 1.72
CA HIS A 43 -0.34 10.57 2.43
C HIS A 43 -1.77 10.81 2.94
N ALA A 44 -2.62 9.79 2.96
CA ALA A 44 -3.98 9.90 3.48
C ALA A 44 -3.95 10.27 4.97
N ALA A 45 -4.94 11.06 5.41
CA ALA A 45 -5.11 11.43 6.80
C ALA A 45 -5.40 10.20 7.68
N ASP A 46 -6.18 9.25 7.15
CA ASP A 46 -6.50 8.00 7.82
C ASP A 46 -5.24 7.10 7.90
N PRO A 47 -4.77 6.75 9.12
CA PRO A 47 -3.60 5.91 9.30
C PRO A 47 -3.80 4.48 8.76
N ASN A 48 -5.01 3.95 8.74
CA ASN A 48 -5.28 2.62 8.21
C ASN A 48 -5.09 2.60 6.69
N ILE A 49 -5.67 3.58 5.99
CA ILE A 49 -5.49 3.74 4.54
C ILE A 49 -4.01 3.95 4.22
N ARG A 50 -3.32 4.77 5.01
CA ARG A 50 -1.89 5.04 4.83
C ARG A 50 -1.05 3.78 5.04
N TRP A 51 -1.33 2.99 6.07
CA TRP A 51 -0.65 1.72 6.34
C TRP A 51 -0.80 0.73 5.18
N TRP A 52 -2.04 0.52 4.72
CA TRP A 52 -2.35 -0.38 3.61
C TRP A 52 -1.71 0.08 2.30
N SER A 53 -1.62 1.39 2.10
CA SER A 53 -0.92 1.96 0.95
C SER A 53 0.57 1.62 0.95
N VAL A 54 1.25 1.77 2.09
CA VAL A 54 2.67 1.42 2.23
C VAL A 54 2.89 -0.08 2.07
N ARG A 55 2.00 -0.91 2.63
CA ARG A 55 2.02 -2.37 2.46
C ARG A 55 1.90 -2.79 1.00
N ALA A 56 0.96 -2.20 0.26
CA ALA A 56 0.70 -2.54 -1.14
C ALA A 56 1.78 -2.00 -2.09
N LEU A 57 2.26 -0.77 -1.87
CA LEU A 57 3.35 -0.17 -2.66
C LEU A 57 4.63 -1.01 -2.67
N ALA A 58 4.91 -1.68 -1.54
CA ALA A 58 6.04 -2.58 -1.42
C ALA A 58 5.97 -3.79 -2.36
N ASP A 59 4.76 -4.25 -2.66
CA ASP A 59 4.48 -5.38 -3.54
C ASP A 59 4.56 -4.96 -5.02
N CYS A 60 4.07 -3.76 -5.34
CA CYS A 60 4.10 -3.23 -6.70
C CYS A 60 5.53 -2.93 -7.22
N GLY A 61 6.49 -2.65 -6.33
CA GLY A 61 7.93 -2.68 -6.67
C GLY A 61 8.45 -1.62 -7.65
N ASP A 62 7.81 -0.46 -7.77
CA ASP A 62 8.29 0.64 -8.64
C ASP A 62 9.28 1.58 -7.90
N GLY A 63 10.14 2.29 -8.64
CA GLY A 63 11.14 3.21 -8.08
C GLY A 63 10.52 4.34 -7.24
N ASP A 64 9.34 4.82 -7.63
CA ASP A 64 8.60 5.83 -6.87
C ASP A 64 8.09 5.29 -5.52
N ALA A 65 7.79 3.99 -5.44
CA ALA A 65 7.35 3.34 -4.21
C ALA A 65 8.48 3.34 -3.16
N VAL A 66 9.73 3.13 -3.57
CA VAL A 66 10.89 3.15 -2.67
C VAL A 66 11.06 4.52 -2.02
N ALA A 67 10.88 5.61 -2.78
CA ALA A 67 10.98 6.97 -2.25
C ALA A 67 9.90 7.23 -1.19
N VAL A 68 8.64 6.89 -1.50
CA VAL A 68 7.51 7.07 -0.56
C VAL A 68 7.67 6.18 0.68
N ILE A 69 8.00 4.90 0.53
CA ILE A 69 8.23 3.99 1.66
C ILE A 69 9.36 4.52 2.55
N SER A 70 10.44 5.04 1.97
CA SER A 70 11.56 5.65 2.71
C SER A 70 11.15 6.88 3.51
N GLU A 71 10.23 7.69 2.97
CA GLU A 71 9.65 8.82 3.70
C GLU A 71 8.83 8.34 4.91
N ARG A 72 8.03 7.29 4.73
CA ARG A 72 7.15 6.71 5.76
C ARG A 72 7.89 6.04 6.92
N LEU A 73 9.22 5.83 6.83
CA LEU A 73 10.06 5.46 7.97
C LEU A 73 10.01 6.50 9.11
N ARG A 74 9.57 7.73 8.82
CA ARG A 74 9.41 8.83 9.78
C ARG A 74 7.95 9.20 10.04
N ASP A 75 7.01 8.32 9.71
CA ASP A 75 5.57 8.56 9.98
C ASP A 75 5.30 8.72 11.48
N ASP A 76 4.30 9.52 11.84
CA ASP A 76 3.89 9.71 13.23
C ASP A 76 3.34 8.39 13.82
N ASP A 77 2.68 7.59 12.99
CA ASP A 77 2.12 6.31 13.39
C ASP A 77 3.23 5.22 13.49
N PRO A 78 3.41 4.60 14.67
CA PRO A 78 4.42 3.57 14.87
C PRO A 78 4.22 2.32 14.00
N ALA A 79 2.98 1.93 13.70
CA ALA A 79 2.70 0.78 12.86
C ALA A 79 3.12 1.04 11.42
N ILE A 80 2.93 2.27 10.93
CA ILE A 80 3.35 2.67 9.59
C ILE A 80 4.88 2.70 9.50
N ARG A 81 5.57 3.22 10.53
CA ARG A 81 7.05 3.16 10.58
C ARG A 81 7.56 1.73 10.52
N ALA A 82 6.94 0.82 11.29
CA ALA A 82 7.32 -0.59 11.31
C ALA A 82 7.09 -1.26 9.95
N THR A 83 5.95 -1.00 9.30
CA THR A 83 5.66 -1.50 7.96
C THR A 83 6.64 -0.95 6.93
N ALA A 84 6.90 0.35 6.95
CA ALA A 84 7.89 0.95 6.07
C ALA A 84 9.29 0.33 6.25
N ALA A 85 9.70 0.08 7.49
CA ALA A 85 10.99 -0.55 7.80
C ALA A 85 11.06 -2.00 7.31
N LEU A 86 9.99 -2.79 7.52
CA LEU A 86 9.93 -4.17 7.02
C LEU A 86 10.01 -4.21 5.49
N ARG A 87 9.27 -3.31 4.83
CA ARG A 87 9.06 -3.35 3.38
C ARG A 87 10.18 -2.68 2.58
N ALA A 88 10.89 -1.70 3.15
CA ALA A 88 12.07 -1.08 2.52
C ALA A 88 13.19 -2.10 2.24
N TRP A 89 13.26 -3.20 3.00
CA TRP A 89 14.31 -4.22 2.87
C TRP A 89 13.95 -5.31 1.86
N THR A 90 12.67 -5.62 1.70
CA THR A 90 12.20 -6.63 0.74
C THR A 90 12.42 -6.21 -0.71
N SER A 91 12.48 -4.92 -1.01
CA SER A 91 12.64 -4.42 -2.39
C SER A 91 14.10 -4.38 -2.88
N ILE A 92 15.09 -4.73 -2.03
CA ILE A 92 16.53 -4.63 -2.34
C ILE A 92 17.14 -6.00 -2.76
N TYR A 93 16.39 -7.11 -2.64
CA TYR A 93 16.85 -8.47 -2.97
C TYR A 93 15.88 -9.23 -3.87
#